data_AF-A0A424M1Z6-F1
#
_entry.id   AF-A0A424M1Z6-F1
#
_cell.length_a   1.000
_cell.length_b   1.000
_cell.length_c   1.000
_cell.angle_alpha   90.00
_cell.angle_beta   90.00
_cell.angle_gamma   90.00
#
_symmetry.space_group_name_H-M   'P 1'
#
loop_
_entity.id
_entity.type
_entity.pdbx_description
1 polymer ?
#
loop_
_entity_poly.entity_id
_entity_poly.type
_entity_poly.pdbx_seq_one_letter_code
_entity_poly.pdbx_strand_id
1 'polypeptide(L)'
;MIIETLLYSGNVWLIIGLILAILELTNGTLIVFLPTGLSGLLTGLVLKLQENETLGIFLKDWAITLTFWAIISLLLSLALNFLVKKRMTSRDINNY
;
A
#
# COMPACT_ATOMS: atom_id res chain seq x y z
N MET A 1 22.38 1.40 10.45
CA MET A 1 22.48 2.84 10.14
C MET A 1 22.00 3.20 8.71
N ILE A 2 22.68 2.84 7.62
CA ILE A 2 22.24 3.24 6.25
C ILE A 2 20.85 2.66 5.88
N ILE A 3 20.62 1.38 6.17
CA ILE A 3 19.35 0.72 5.85
C ILE A 3 18.18 1.36 6.62
N GLU A 4 18.39 1.68 7.90
CA GLU A 4 17.38 2.35 8.73
C GLU A 4 17.01 3.73 8.17
N THR A 5 18.00 4.52 7.73
CA THR A 5 17.74 5.82 7.11
C THR A 5 16.95 5.71 5.79
N LEU A 6 17.19 4.65 5.02
CA LEU A 6 16.42 4.40 3.79
C LEU A 6 14.99 3.97 4.10
N LEU A 7 14.81 3.07 5.08
CA LEU A 7 13.49 2.58 5.50
C LEU A 7 12.64 3.64 6.21
N TYR A 8 13.27 4.71 6.72
CA TYR A 8 12.57 5.82 7.33
C TYR A 8 12.36 7.01 6.37
N SER A 9 12.77 6.89 5.10
CA SER A 9 12.58 7.95 4.11
C SER A 9 11.25 7.81 3.37
N GLY A 10 10.40 8.84 3.45
CA GLY A 10 9.12 8.88 2.75
C GLY A 10 9.28 8.79 1.23
N ASN A 11 10.32 9.39 0.66
CA ASN A 11 10.61 9.32 -0.77
C ASN A 11 10.88 7.87 -1.23
N VAL A 12 11.61 7.09 -0.44
CA VAL A 12 11.91 5.68 -0.77
C VAL A 12 10.61 4.87 -0.83
N TRP A 13 9.73 5.06 0.16
CA TRP A 13 8.42 4.41 0.21
C TRP A 13 7.50 4.80 -0.95
N LEU A 14 7.49 6.08 -1.34
CA LEU A 14 6.75 6.55 -2.51
C LEU A 14 7.26 5.91 -3.81
N ILE A 15 8.58 5.81 -3.99
CA ILE A 15 9.18 5.17 -5.17
C ILE A 15 8.84 3.68 -5.21
N ILE A 16 9.01 2.96 -4.09
CA ILE A 16 8.69 1.53 -3.99
C ILE A 16 7.20 1.30 -4.27
N GLY A 17 6.33 2.10 -3.65
CA GLY A 17 4.88 2.02 -3.85
C GLY A 17 4.47 2.22 -5.30
N LEU A 18 5.08 3.20 -5.98
CA LEU A 18 4.85 3.47 -7.40
C LEU A 18 5.33 2.30 -8.27
N ILE A 19 6.52 1.76 -8.03
CA ILE A 19 7.06 0.61 -8.79
C ILE A 19 6.14 -0.59 -8.65
N LEU A 20 5.69 -0.91 -7.42
CA LEU A 20 4.77 -2.03 -7.18
C LEU A 20 3.43 -1.82 -7.90
N ALA A 21 2.88 -0.60 -7.86
CA ALA A 21 1.64 -0.28 -8.57
C ALA A 21 1.80 -0.43 -10.10
N ILE A 22 2.92 0.00 -10.67
CA ILE A 22 3.23 -0.17 -12.10
C ILE A 22 3.38 -1.65 -12.45
N LEU A 23 4.11 -2.42 -11.64
CA LEU A 23 4.30 -3.86 -11.84
C LEU A 23 2.95 -4.59 -11.88
N GLU A 24 2.00 -4.21 -11.04
CA GLU A 24 0.65 -4.76 -11.10
C GLU A 24 0.00 -4.54 -12.46
N LEU A 25 0.04 -3.29 -12.98
CA LEU A 25 -0.57 -2.96 -14.26
C LEU A 25 0.02 -3.77 -15.41
N THR A 26 1.29 -4.17 -15.31
CA THR A 26 1.95 -5.01 -16.33
C THR A 26 1.59 -6.50 -16.21
N ASN A 27 1.36 -7.00 -15.00
CA ASN A 27 1.15 -8.43 -14.76
C ASN A 27 -0.35 -8.81 -14.70
N GLY A 28 -1.24 -7.86 -14.45
CA GLY A 28 -2.69 -8.00 -14.54
C GLY A 28 -3.35 -8.89 -13.48
N THR A 29 -2.58 -9.37 -12.48
CA THR A 29 -3.09 -10.36 -11.52
C THR A 29 -3.81 -9.75 -10.32
N LEU A 30 -3.76 -8.43 -10.10
CA LEU A 30 -4.46 -7.61 -9.10
C LEU A 30 -4.42 -8.10 -7.63
N ILE A 31 -3.70 -9.17 -7.30
CA ILE A 31 -3.87 -9.88 -6.03
C ILE A 31 -2.85 -9.45 -4.97
N VAL A 32 -1.65 -9.00 -5.38
CA VAL A 32 -0.54 -8.75 -4.42
C VAL A 32 0.14 -7.40 -4.61
N PHE A 33 0.43 -6.97 -5.84
CA PHE A 33 1.25 -5.79 -6.09
C PHE A 33 0.44 -4.48 -5.93
N LEU A 34 -0.85 -4.46 -6.27
CA LEU A 34 -1.68 -3.26 -6.04
C LEU A 34 -1.85 -2.92 -4.57
N PRO A 35 -2.27 -3.85 -3.68
CA PRO A 35 -2.50 -3.52 -2.28
C PRO A 35 -1.20 -3.13 -1.57
N THR A 36 -0.11 -3.84 -1.87
CA THR A 36 1.22 -3.54 -1.31
C THR A 36 1.77 -2.22 -1.84
N GLY A 37 1.61 -1.94 -3.13
CA GLY A 37 2.05 -0.70 -3.76
C GLY A 37 1.28 0.52 -3.27
N LEU A 38 -0.05 0.43 -3.22
CA LEU A 38 -0.90 1.51 -2.70
C LEU A 38 -0.65 1.75 -1.21
N SER A 39 -0.47 0.68 -0.43
CA SER A 39 -0.03 0.80 0.96
C SER A 39 1.33 1.50 1.08
N GLY A 40 2.28 1.19 0.18
CA GLY A 40 3.60 1.82 0.14
C GLY A 40 3.50 3.32 -0.14
N LEU A 41 2.65 3.72 -1.08
CA LEU A 41 2.36 5.13 -1.37
C LEU A 41 1.77 5.85 -0.16
N LEU A 42 0.80 5.24 0.53
CA LEU A 42 0.20 5.81 1.74
C LEU A 42 1.23 5.95 2.87
N THR A 43 2.06 4.93 3.08
CA THR A 43 3.13 4.93 4.08
C THR A 43 4.16 6.03 3.77
N GLY A 44 4.57 6.14 2.52
CA GLY A 44 5.49 7.17 2.06
C GLY A 44 4.92 8.58 2.17
N LEU A 45 3.62 8.75 1.91
CA LEU A 45 2.92 10.04 2.09
C LEU A 45 2.89 10.44 3.57
N VAL A 46 2.54 9.53 4.48
CA VAL A 46 2.54 9.79 5.93
C VAL A 46 3.93 10.18 6.41
N LEU A 47 4.96 9.41 6.03
CA LEU A 47 6.35 9.76 6.35
C LEU A 47 6.73 11.12 5.77
N LYS A 48 6.33 11.43 4.53
CA LYS A 48 6.70 12.70 3.90
C LYS A 48 6.06 13.91 4.59
N LEU A 49 4.82 13.74 5.04
CA LEU A 49 4.13 14.76 5.83
C LEU A 49 4.74 14.90 7.23
N GLN A 50 5.23 13.82 7.84
CA GLN A 50 5.99 13.87 9.09
C GLN A 50 7.36 14.55 8.91
N GLU A 51 8.10 14.23 7.83
CA GLU A 51 9.38 14.85 7.47
C GLU A 51 9.26 16.37 7.28
N ASN A 52 8.12 16.82 6.74
CA ASN A 52 7.83 18.23 6.52
C ASN A 52 7.15 18.90 7.74
N GLU A 53 7.15 18.26 8.91
CA GLU A 53 6.56 18.76 10.16
C GLU A 53 5.06 19.11 10.07
N THR A 54 4.37 18.65 9.01
CA THR A 54 2.95 18.90 8.78
C THR A 54 2.08 17.98 9.62
N LEU A 55 2.59 16.79 9.96
CA LEU A 55 1.97 15.83 10.87
C LEU A 55 2.87 15.58 12.08
N GLY A 56 2.25 15.33 13.23
CA GLY A 56 2.96 14.86 14.43
C GLY A 56 3.66 13.51 14.20
N ILE A 57 4.66 13.21 15.03
CA ILE A 57 5.47 11.99 14.89
C ILE A 57 4.62 10.76 15.27
N PHE A 58 4.17 10.01 14.25
CA PHE A 58 3.38 8.79 14.41
C PHE A 58 4.21 7.54 14.10
N LEU A 59 4.82 7.50 12.91
CA LEU A 59 5.80 6.49 12.53
C LEU A 59 7.15 6.94 13.08
N LYS A 60 7.61 6.33 14.17
CA LYS A 60 8.77 6.78 14.96
C LYS A 60 10.05 5.98 14.73
N ASP A 61 9.92 4.79 14.13
CA ASP A 61 11.03 3.94 13.76
C ASP A 61 10.66 3.11 12.51
N TRP A 62 11.67 2.50 11.90
CA TRP A 62 11.51 1.69 10.69
C TRP A 62 10.60 0.47 10.91
N ALA A 63 10.55 -0.09 12.12
CA ALA A 63 9.75 -1.27 12.43
C ALA A 63 8.26 -0.92 12.48
N ILE A 64 7.91 0.22 13.06
CA ILE A 64 6.55 0.76 13.08
C ILE A 64 6.13 1.17 11.69
N THR A 65 7.02 1.78 10.90
CA THR A 65 6.75 2.07 9.48
C THR A 65 6.41 0.79 8.70
N LEU A 66 7.21 -0.27 8.83
CA LEU A 66 6.91 -1.57 8.20
C LEU A 66 5.61 -2.19 8.70
N THR A 67 5.35 -2.09 10.00
CA THR A 67 4.12 -2.61 10.61
C THR A 67 2.90 -1.88 10.07
N PHE A 68 2.96 -0.55 9.96
CA PHE A 68 1.93 0.27 9.37
C PHE A 68 1.69 -0.12 7.91
N TRP A 69 2.75 -0.23 7.11
CA TRP A 69 2.65 -0.68 5.72
C TRP A 69 2.01 -2.07 5.59
N ALA A 70 2.39 -3.02 6.44
CA ALA A 70 1.84 -4.37 6.44
C ALA A 70 0.34 -4.40 6.78
N ILE A 71 -0.08 -3.65 7.81
CA ILE A 71 -1.49 -3.55 8.21
C ILE A 71 -2.32 -2.91 7.10
N ILE A 72 -1.87 -1.78 6.54
CA ILE A 72 -2.60 -1.11 5.46
C ILE A 72 -2.66 -1.98 4.21
N SER A 73 -1.58 -2.70 3.88
CA SER A 73 -1.56 -3.64 2.76
C SER A 73 -2.60 -4.75 2.95
N LEU A 74 -2.66 -5.35 4.14
CA LEU A 74 -3.64 -6.38 4.47
C LEU A 74 -5.08 -5.84 4.37
N LEU A 75 -5.35 -4.66 4.92
CA LEU A 75 -6.67 -4.03 4.85
C LEU A 75 -7.08 -3.76 3.40
N LEU A 76 -6.16 -3.27 2.57
CA LEU A 76 -6.41 -3.03 1.14
C LEU A 76 -6.65 -4.34 0.38
N SER A 77 -5.89 -5.39 0.68
CA SER A 77 -6.11 -6.72 0.09
C SER A 77 -7.50 -7.28 0.45
N LEU A 78 -7.91 -7.14 1.70
CA LEU A 78 -9.24 -7.56 2.15
C LEU A 78 -10.35 -6.74 1.47
N ALA A 79 -10.19 -5.41 1.39
CA ALA A 79 -11.12 -4.52 0.72
C ALA A 79 -11.24 -4.86 -0.78
N LEU A 80 -10.12 -5.09 -1.46
CA LEU A 80 -10.10 -5.48 -2.86
C LEU A 80 -10.78 -6.83 -3.09
N ASN A 81 -10.47 -7.83 -2.26
CA ASN A 81 -11.11 -9.15 -2.32
C ASN A 81 -12.63 -9.04 -2.14
N PHE A 82 -13.08 -8.23 -1.18
CA PHE A 82 -14.50 -7.97 -0.97
C PHE A 82 -15.16 -7.30 -2.19
N LEU A 83 -14.52 -6.29 -2.78
CA LEU A 83 -15.02 -5.61 -3.98
C LEU A 83 -15.10 -6.55 -5.19
N VAL A 84 -14.09 -7.40 -5.39
CA VAL A 84 -14.05 -8.39 -6.47
C VAL A 84 -15.15 -9.44 -6.29
N LYS A 85 -15.27 -10.02 -5.09
CA LYS A 85 -16.33 -11.01 -4.78
C LYS A 85 -17.73 -10.43 -5.01
N LYS A 86 -17.99 -9.20 -4.57
CA LYS A 86 -19.28 -8.52 -4.79
C LYS A 86 -19.61 -8.35 -6.28
N ARG A 87 -18.60 -8.05 -7.12
CA ARG A 87 -18.78 -7.94 -8.57
C ARG A 87 -19.10 -9.30 -9.21
N MET A 88 -18.52 -10.39 -8.72
CA MET A 88 -18.79 -11.73 -9.21
C MET A 88 -20.20 -12.21 -8.83
N THR A 89 -20.64 -11.99 -7.58
CA THR A 89 -21.99 -12.38 -7.13
C THR A 89 -23.10 -11.55 -7.76
N SER A 90 -22.86 -10.29 -8.14
CA SER A 90 -23.85 -9.48 -8.87
C SER A 90 -24.07 -9.92 -10.33
N ARG A 91 -23.16 -10.74 -10.88
CA ARG A 91 -23.21 -11.22 -12.26
C ARG A 91 -23.90 -12.59 -12.40
N ASP A 92 -24.57 -13.05 -11.35
CA ASP A 92 -25.36 -14.29 -11.36
C ASP A 92 -26.82 -13.99 -11.05
N ILE A 93 -27.50 -13.43 -12.05
CA ILE A 93 -28.97 -13.45 -12.14
C ILE A 93 -29.29 -13.81 -13.59
N ASN A 94 -29.09 -15.08 -13.95
CA ASN A 94 -29.81 -15.74 -15.04
C ASN A 94 -29.77 -15.04 -16.42
N ASN A 95 -28.74 -15.31 -17.23
CA ASN A 95 -28.85 -15.16 -18.68
C ASN A 95 -28.82 -16.56 -19.30
N TYR A 96 -30.01 -17.00 -19.72
CA TYR A 96 -30.27 -18.15 -20.60
C TYR A 96 -29.43 -18.10 -21.89
#